data_AF-A0A7C7C294-F1
#
_entry.id   AF-A0A7C7C294-F1
#
_cell.length_a   1.000
_cell.length_b   1.000
_cell.length_c   1.000
_cell.angle_alpha   90.00
_cell.angle_beta   90.00
_cell.angle_gamma   90.00
#
_symmetry.space_group_name_H-M   'P 1'
#
loop_
_entity.id
_entity.type
_entity.pdbx_description
1 polymer ?
#
loop_
_entity_poly.entity_id
_entity_poly.type
_entity_poly.pdbx_seq_one_letter_code
_entity_poly.pdbx_strand_id
1 'polypeptide(L)' 'MQVGDLVKHFLTEQIGVIVFISQHNGLPIRVLWTTQGDSLFGPGNKEWCGENQLDLLTTA' A
#
# COMPACT_ATOMS: atom_id res chain seq x y z
N MET A 1 0.47 3.48 -10.77
CA MET A 1 0.23 3.78 -9.35
C MET A 1 0.55 5.24 -9.11
N GLN A 2 -0.34 5.97 -8.44
CA GLN A 2 -0.22 7.38 -8.07
C GLN A 2 -0.81 7.62 -6.67
N VAL A 3 -0.50 8.77 -6.06
CA VAL A 3 -1.11 9.16 -4.77
C VAL A 3 -2.63 9.20 -4.91
N GLY A 4 -3.32 8.58 -3.96
CA GLY A 4 -4.78 8.41 -3.97
C GLY A 4 -5.26 7.08 -4.55
N ASP A 5 -4.42 6.32 -5.26
CA ASP A 5 -4.79 4.99 -5.74
C ASP A 5 -5.01 4.01 -4.58
N LEU A 6 -6.03 3.16 -4.73
CA LEU A 6 -6.22 2.00 -3.87
C LEU A 6 -5.31 0.86 -4.32
N VAL A 7 -4.62 0.27 -3.36
CA VAL A 7 -3.71 -0.85 -3.59
C VAL A 7 -4.00 -1.99 -2.63
N LYS A 8 -3.62 -3.19 -3.04
CA LYS A 8 -3.64 -4.38 -2.21
C LYS A 8 -2.23 -4.91 -2.04
N HIS A 9 -1.84 -5.25 -0.82
CA HIS A 9 -0.55 -5.87 -0.56
C HIS A 9 -0.57 -7.35 -0.96
N PHE A 10 0.46 -7.82 -1.68
CA PHE A 10 0.48 -9.15 -2.29
C PHE A 10 0.46 -10.32 -1.30
N LEU A 11 1.00 -10.13 -0.09
CA LEU A 11 1.13 -11.19 0.92
C LEU A 11 -0.02 -11.21 1.92
N THR A 12 -0.45 -10.03 2.34
CA THR A 12 -1.42 -9.84 3.43
C THR A 12 -2.83 -9.64 2.90
N GLU A 13 -2.98 -9.48 1.59
CA GLU A 13 -4.23 -9.07 0.95
C GLU A 13 -4.80 -7.76 1.54
N GLN A 14 -3.98 -7.01 2.30
CA GLN A 14 -4.41 -5.83 3.02
C GLN A 14 -4.60 -4.68 2.04
N ILE A 15 -5.73 -3.98 2.17
CA ILE A 15 -6.06 -2.85 1.30
C ILE A 15 -5.56 -1.56 1.92
N GLY A 16 -4.97 -0.69 1.11
CA GLY A 16 -4.46 0.61 1.51
C GLY A 16 -4.60 1.66 0.42
N VAL A 17 -4.27 2.90 0.77
CA VAL A 17 -4.22 4.03 -0.15
C VAL A 17 -2.79 4.58 -0.23
N ILE A 18 -2.32 4.87 -1.45
CA ILE A 18 -1.02 5.52 -1.62
C ILE A 18 -1.13 6.96 -1.11
N VAL A 19 -0.32 7.31 -0.12
CA VAL A 19 -0.27 8.68 0.45
C VAL A 19 0.97 9.44 0.03
N PHE A 20 2.00 8.76 -0.47
CA PHE A 20 3.24 9.39 -0.89
C PHE A 20 4.04 8.51 -1.86
N ILE A 21 4.79 9.13 -2.76
CA ILE A 21 5.74 8.45 -3.66
C ILE A 21 7.06 9.22 -3.60
N SER A 22 8.15 8.55 -3.21
CA SER A 22 9.49 9.13 -3.10
C SER A 22 10.54 8.04 -2.98
N GLN A 23 11.79 8.30 -3.33
CA GLN A 23 12.87 7.33 -3.18
C GLN A 23 13.33 7.24 -1.71
N HIS A 24 12.67 6.38 -0.93
CA HIS A 24 13.05 6.11 0.46
C HIS A 24 13.68 4.72 0.60
N ASN A 25 14.99 4.64 0.78
CA ASN A 25 15.72 3.38 1.06
C ASN A 25 15.35 2.19 0.12
N GLY A 26 15.08 2.46 -1.16
CA GLY A 26 14.68 1.43 -2.14
C GLY A 26 13.21 1.01 -2.10
N LEU A 27 12.39 1.61 -1.22
CA LEU A 27 10.95 1.39 -1.11
C LEU A 27 10.21 2.67 -1.52
N PRO A 28 9.78 2.79 -2.79
CA PRO A 28 9.38 4.08 -3.34
C PRO A 28 7.98 4.56 -2.93
N ILE A 29 7.13 3.69 -2.38
CA ILE A 29 5.70 3.97 -2.19
C ILE A 29 5.36 3.95 -0.70
N ARG A 30 4.67 4.98 -0.21
CA ARG A 30 4.12 4.97 1.15
C ARG A 30 2.62 4.75 1.12
N VAL A 31 2.18 3.70 1.80
CA VAL A 31 0.77 3.29 1.84
C VAL A 31 0.21 3.51 3.24
N LEU A 32 -1.01 4.05 3.32
CA LEU A 32 -1.82 4.08 4.53
C LEU A 32 -2.76 2.88 4.52
N TRP A 33 -2.60 1.98 5.48
CA TRP A 33 -3.34 0.73 5.54
C TRP A 33 -4.72 0.87 6.18
N THR A 34 -5.72 0.18 5.62
CA THR A 34 -7.08 0.08 6.15
C THR A 34 -7.20 -1.07 7.16
N THR A 35 -8.43 -1.33 7.65
CA THR A 35 -8.77 -2.45 8.53
C THR A 35 -9.07 -3.77 7.79
N GLN A 36 -9.02 -3.80 6.45
CA GLN A 36 -9.40 -4.98 5.67
C GLN A 36 -8.18 -5.78 5.20
N GLY A 37 -8.20 -7.10 5.40
CA GLY A 37 -7.14 -8.06 5.05
C GLY A 37 -6.39 -8.61 6.28
N ASP A 38 -5.41 -9.49 6.04
CA ASP A 38 -4.58 -10.12 7.07
C ASP A 38 -3.44 -9.18 7.49
N SER A 39 -3.75 -8.30 8.44
CA SER A 39 -2.86 -7.22 8.86
C SER A 39 -1.55 -7.71 9.52
N LEU A 40 -0.40 -7.35 8.93
CA LEU A 40 0.89 -7.29 9.65
C LEU A 40 0.99 -6.05 10.54
N PHE A 41 0.30 -4.97 10.14
CA PHE A 41 0.30 -3.68 10.82
C PHE A 41 -1.12 -3.17 11.01
N GLY A 42 -1.44 -2.79 12.24
CA GLY A 42 -2.78 -2.34 12.62
C GLY A 42 -3.30 -1.19 11.74
N PRO A 43 -4.62 -0.99 11.70
CA PRO A 43 -5.25 0.03 10.86
C PRO A 43 -4.71 1.44 11.14
N GLY A 44 -4.55 2.24 10.08
CA GLY A 44 -4.03 3.61 10.16
C GLY A 44 -2.50 3.70 10.17
N ASN A 45 -1.80 2.58 10.21
CA ASN A 45 -0.34 2.55 10.03
C ASN A 45 0.05 2.96 8.61
N LYS A 46 1.24 3.58 8.50
CA LYS A 46 1.84 3.98 7.24
C LYS A 46 3.12 3.21 7.04
N GLU A 47 3.24 2.54 5.90
CA GLU A 47 4.38 1.69 5.59
C GLU A 47 4.98 2.06 4.25
N TRP A 48 6.29 1.84 4.11
CA TRP A 48 6.99 1.93 2.83
C TRP A 48 7.00 0.57 2.14
N CYS A 49 6.62 0.54 0.88
CA CYS A 49 6.47 -0.66 0.08
C CYS A 49 7.24 -0.54 -1.24
N GLY A 50 7.65 -1.69 -1.76
CA GLY A 50 8.11 -1.85 -3.13
C GLY A 50 6.96 -1.83 -4.12
N GLU A 51 7.20 -1.37 -5.35
CA GLU A 51 6.21 -1.45 -6.44
C GLU A 51 5.76 -2.89 -6.72
N ASN A 52 6.66 -3.85 -6.56
CA ASN A 52 6.40 -5.28 -6.76
C ASN A 52 5.63 -5.95 -5.60
N GLN A 53 5.34 -5.21 -4.52
CA GLN A 53 4.59 -5.71 -3.36
C GLN A 53 3.11 -5.27 -3.38
N LEU A 54 2.74 -4.45 -4.36
CA LEU A 54 1.43 -3.81 -4.43
C LEU A 54 0.74 -4.16 -5.74
N ASP A 55 -0.52 -4.57 -5.64
CA ASP A 55 -1.41 -4.68 -6.79
C ASP A 55 -2.33 -3.45 -6.81
N LEU A 56 -2.43 -2.80 -7.97
CA LEU A 56 -3.34 -1.68 -8.16
C LEU A 56 -4.78 -2.21 -8.24
N LEU A 57 -5.65 -1.71 -7.36
CA LEU A 57 -7.07 -2.02 -7.41
C LEU A 57 -7.76 -1.07 -8.38
N THR A 58 -7.85 -1.48 -9.64
CA THR A 58 -8.65 -0.76 -10.64
C THR A 58 -10.12 -1.13 -10.51
N THR A 59 -11.01 -0.15 -10.56
CA THR A 59 -12.44 -0.41 -10.80
C THR A 59 -12.60 -0.96 -12.22
N ALA A 60 -13.28 -2.10 -12.35
CA ALA A 60 -13.74 -2.64 -13.63
C ALA A 60 -14.81 -1.74 -14.27
#